data_AF-A0AAE9Y734-F1
#
_entry.id   AF-A0AAE9Y734-F1
#
_cell.length_a   1.000
_cell.length_b   1.000
_cell.length_c   1.000
_cell.angle_alpha   90.00
_cell.angle_beta   90.00
_cell.angle_gamma   90.00
#
_symmetry.space_group_name_H-M   'P 1'
#
loop_
_entity.id
_entity.type
_entity.pdbx_description
1 polymer ?
#
loop_
_entity_poly.entity_id
_entity_poly.type
_entity_poly.pdbx_seq_one_letter_code
_entity_poly.pdbx_strand_id
1 'polypeptide(L)'
;MGAPGGPVASTQVKINVPGNHLMTPLLGAHDENLRLIEAAFPGTRMVVRGNEVAIEGDQVGDVARLVDELVAMLQGGAALDPATLGRTIEMVRADESPSEVLTSEVLRAGRGRTVRPKTAGQKRYVDAIRDNIVTFGLGPAGTGKSWLAVAMAVQALQAKDVDRILLTRPAVEAGERLGFLPGDLMAKVDPYLRPLYDALHDMVGPEGSQRLLERGAVEVAPLAFMRGRTLNASFIILDEAQNTTPEQMKMFLTRIGFGSRAVVTGDTTQVDVPGTRSGLAGLEGTLSGIDGLSFVHLDRRDVVRHRIVSDIVDAYDRAEAAPRPERRR
;
A
#
# COMPACT_ATOMS: atom_id res chain seq x y z
N MET A 1 31.75 -49.75 19.87
CA MET A 1 32.44 -48.58 19.29
C MET A 1 31.59 -48.08 18.15
N GLY A 2 30.70 -47.13 18.41
CA GLY A 2 29.95 -46.41 17.36
C GLY A 2 30.71 -45.13 17.06
N ALA A 3 31.09 -44.92 15.80
CA ALA A 3 31.76 -43.71 15.36
C ALA A 3 30.86 -42.48 15.61
N PRO A 4 31.43 -41.33 16.04
CA PRO A 4 30.66 -40.10 16.16
C PRO A 4 30.30 -39.59 14.76
N GLY A 5 29.05 -39.15 14.60
CA GLY A 5 28.58 -38.51 13.38
C GLY A 5 29.53 -37.38 12.97
N GLY A 6 29.97 -37.41 11.71
CA GLY A 6 30.82 -36.37 11.15
C GLY A 6 30.14 -35.00 11.23
N PRO A 7 30.91 -33.90 11.26
CA PRO A 7 30.36 -32.57 11.34
C PRO A 7 29.47 -32.34 10.13
N VAL A 8 28.22 -31.93 10.38
CA VAL A 8 27.35 -31.37 9.35
C VAL A 8 28.13 -30.19 8.77
N ALA A 9 28.47 -30.24 7.47
CA ALA A 9 29.21 -29.17 6.83
C ALA A 9 28.37 -27.90 6.92
N SER A 10 28.74 -26.99 7.82
CA SER A 10 28.12 -25.67 7.91
C SER A 10 28.42 -24.95 6.60
N THR A 11 27.38 -24.71 5.81
CA THR A 11 27.50 -23.90 4.59
C THR A 11 28.00 -22.51 5.03
N GLN A 12 29.05 -22.01 4.38
CA GLN A 12 29.61 -20.70 4.66
C GLN A 12 29.58 -19.87 3.37
N VAL A 13 29.03 -18.65 3.46
CA VAL A 13 29.07 -17.66 2.39
C VAL A 13 29.73 -16.39 2.91
N LYS A 14 30.50 -15.72 2.05
CA LYS A 14 31.15 -14.46 2.35
C LYS A 14 30.65 -13.40 1.38
N ILE A 15 30.20 -12.28 1.93
CA ILE A 15 29.75 -11.12 1.18
C ILE A 15 30.72 -9.98 1.41
N ASN A 16 31.12 -9.32 0.32
CA ASN A 16 31.99 -8.16 0.36
C ASN A 16 31.17 -6.88 0.14
N VAL A 17 31.03 -6.06 1.18
CA VAL A 17 30.23 -4.84 1.14
C VAL A 17 31.02 -3.74 0.41
N PRO A 18 30.43 -3.06 -0.59
CA PRO A 18 31.09 -2.07 -1.44
C PRO A 18 31.27 -0.73 -0.70
N GLY A 19 32.21 -0.71 0.24
CA GLY A 19 32.66 0.48 0.95
C GLY A 19 32.34 0.47 2.44
N ASN A 20 33.34 0.83 3.26
CA ASN A 20 33.24 0.84 4.73
C ASN A 20 32.13 1.76 5.26
N HIS A 21 31.74 2.79 4.50
CA HIS A 21 30.67 3.72 4.89
C HIS A 21 29.29 3.05 4.97
N LEU A 22 29.08 1.92 4.29
CA LEU A 22 27.84 1.15 4.35
C LEU A 22 27.80 0.19 5.54
N MET A 23 28.94 -0.14 6.13
CA MET A 23 29.00 -1.11 7.23
C MET A 23 28.30 -0.60 8.48
N THR A 24 28.57 0.63 8.88
CA THR A 24 27.93 1.22 10.07
C THR A 24 26.39 1.22 10.00
N PRO A 25 25.76 1.71 8.92
CA PRO A 25 24.30 1.65 8.81
C PRO A 25 23.76 0.22 8.58
N LEU A 26 24.53 -0.69 7.97
CA LEU A 26 24.14 -2.09 7.82
C LEU A 26 24.05 -2.80 9.18
N LEU A 27 25.07 -2.64 10.03
CA LEU A 27 25.12 -3.28 11.36
C LEU A 27 24.21 -2.59 12.39
N GLY A 28 23.94 -1.30 12.19
CA GLY A 28 23.15 -0.49 13.12
C GLY A 28 23.93 -0.10 14.38
N ALA A 29 23.31 0.72 15.24
CA ALA A 29 23.96 1.16 16.47
C ALA A 29 24.15 -0.04 17.42
N HIS A 30 25.38 -0.26 17.90
CA HIS A 30 25.71 -1.39 18.78
C HIS A 30 25.28 -2.75 18.20
N ASP A 31 25.45 -2.95 16.89
CA ASP A 31 25.11 -4.19 16.19
C ASP A 31 23.63 -4.60 16.36
N GLU A 32 22.73 -3.63 16.52
CA GLU A 32 21.30 -3.90 16.69
C GLU A 32 20.69 -4.62 15.47
N ASN A 33 21.07 -4.24 14.25
CA ASN A 33 20.54 -4.86 13.04
C ASN A 33 21.07 -6.29 12.90
N LEU A 34 22.35 -6.51 13.23
CA LEU A 34 22.94 -7.84 13.25
C LEU A 34 22.17 -8.80 14.18
N ARG A 35 21.90 -8.34 15.42
CA ARG A 35 21.12 -9.10 16.40
C ARG A 35 19.70 -9.38 15.95
N LEU A 36 19.06 -8.42 15.27
CA LEU A 36 17.72 -8.60 14.71
C LEU A 36 17.70 -9.64 13.57
N ILE A 37 18.72 -9.63 12.70
CA ILE A 37 18.87 -10.62 11.63
C ILE A 37 19.10 -12.01 12.24
N GLU A 38 20.04 -12.16 13.17
CA GLU A 38 20.31 -13.46 13.82
C GLU A 38 19.09 -13.99 14.59
N ALA A 39 18.33 -13.11 15.26
CA ALA A 39 17.09 -13.48 15.93
C ALA A 39 16.00 -13.92 14.93
N ALA A 40 15.96 -13.31 13.75
CA ALA A 40 15.04 -13.70 12.70
C ALA A 40 15.42 -15.04 12.08
N PHE A 41 16.71 -15.37 11.91
CA PHE A 41 17.18 -16.61 11.28
C PHE A 41 17.89 -17.54 12.29
N PRO A 42 17.14 -18.26 13.17
CA PRO A 42 17.72 -19.22 14.11
C PRO A 42 18.63 -20.24 13.40
N GLY A 43 19.76 -20.54 14.01
CA GLY A 43 20.76 -21.46 13.44
C GLY A 43 21.68 -20.82 12.40
N THR A 44 21.56 -19.50 12.16
CA THR A 44 22.50 -18.73 11.32
C THR A 44 23.30 -17.76 12.17
N ARG A 45 24.60 -17.65 11.90
CA ARG A 45 25.52 -16.75 12.57
C ARG A 45 26.17 -15.83 11.55
N MET A 46 26.32 -14.56 11.91
CA MET A 46 27.01 -13.57 11.09
C MET A 46 28.28 -13.09 11.80
N VAL A 47 29.41 -13.09 11.09
CA VAL A 47 30.70 -12.61 11.59
C VAL A 47 31.22 -11.52 10.67
N VAL A 48 31.46 -10.35 11.21
CA VAL A 48 31.84 -9.17 10.44
C VAL A 48 33.31 -8.83 10.69
N ARG A 49 34.08 -8.63 9.61
CA ARG A 49 35.49 -8.25 9.65
C ARG A 49 35.80 -7.22 8.57
N GLY A 50 35.98 -5.96 8.96
CA GLY A 50 36.15 -4.87 8.00
C GLY A 50 34.87 -4.68 7.19
N ASN A 51 34.94 -4.90 5.88
CA ASN A 51 33.80 -4.89 4.97
C ASN A 51 33.38 -6.30 4.48
N GLU A 52 33.93 -7.36 5.08
CA GLU A 52 33.53 -8.74 4.82
C GLU A 52 32.51 -9.19 5.87
N VAL A 53 31.38 -9.71 5.40
CA VAL A 53 30.35 -10.36 6.23
C VAL A 53 30.38 -11.86 5.90
N ALA A 54 30.85 -12.66 6.86
CA ALA A 54 30.80 -14.12 6.78
C ALA A 54 29.51 -14.63 7.43
N ILE A 55 28.79 -15.51 6.73
CA ILE A 55 27.50 -16.05 7.14
C ILE A 55 27.64 -17.57 7.19
N GLU A 56 27.26 -18.18 8.31
CA GLU A 56 27.35 -19.62 8.56
C GLU A 56 26.02 -20.14 9.12
N GLY A 57 25.52 -21.26 8.60
CA GLY A 57 24.29 -21.89 9.11
C GLY A 57 23.46 -22.60 8.05
N ASP A 58 22.19 -22.84 8.39
CA ASP A 58 21.27 -23.61 7.56
C ASP A 58 20.50 -22.73 6.56
N GLN A 59 20.35 -21.43 6.85
CA GLN A 59 19.59 -20.46 6.03
C GLN A 59 20.52 -19.43 5.35
N VAL A 60 21.74 -19.85 5.01
CA VAL A 60 22.79 -18.95 4.49
C VAL A 60 22.38 -18.25 3.19
N GLY A 61 21.61 -18.92 2.32
CA GLY A 61 21.12 -18.31 1.07
C GLY A 61 20.18 -17.13 1.32
N ASP A 62 19.23 -17.27 2.24
CA ASP A 62 18.28 -16.21 2.57
C ASP A 62 18.96 -15.04 3.27
N VAL A 63 19.87 -15.31 4.20
CA VAL A 63 20.62 -14.26 4.90
C VAL A 63 21.60 -13.56 3.95
N ALA A 64 22.21 -14.29 3.02
CA ALA A 64 23.06 -13.70 2.00
C ALA A 64 22.28 -12.73 1.11
N ARG A 65 21.13 -13.17 0.58
CA ARG A 65 20.25 -12.31 -0.22
C ARG A 65 19.75 -11.11 0.59
N LEU A 66 19.40 -11.29 1.86
CA LEU A 66 19.02 -10.19 2.73
C LEU A 66 20.13 -9.14 2.83
N VAL A 67 21.38 -9.55 3.05
CA VAL A 67 22.51 -8.63 3.11
C VAL A 67 22.68 -7.89 1.79
N ASP A 68 22.59 -8.58 0.65
CA ASP A 68 22.69 -7.94 -0.67
C ASP A 68 21.57 -6.90 -0.90
N GLU A 69 20.33 -7.23 -0.54
CA GLU A 69 19.18 -6.31 -0.63
C GLU A 69 19.35 -5.08 0.28
N LEU A 70 19.82 -5.28 1.53
CA LEU A 70 20.11 -4.19 2.46
C LEU A 70 21.22 -3.28 1.94
N VAL A 71 22.28 -3.85 1.36
CA VAL A 71 23.36 -3.10 0.73
C VAL A 71 22.84 -2.28 -0.45
N ALA A 72 22.04 -2.87 -1.33
CA ALA A 72 21.44 -2.18 -2.47
C ALA A 72 20.55 -1.00 -2.01
N MET A 73 19.75 -1.20 -0.95
CA MET A 73 18.94 -0.14 -0.35
C MET A 73 19.79 1.00 0.21
N LEU A 74 20.86 0.70 0.93
CA LEU A 74 21.78 1.70 1.49
C LEU A 74 22.52 2.47 0.39
N GLN A 75 22.94 1.80 -0.69
CA GLN A 75 23.54 2.44 -1.87
C GLN A 75 22.55 3.39 -2.56
N GLY A 76 21.25 3.04 -2.56
CA GLY A 76 20.16 3.91 -3.01
C GLY A 76 19.82 5.06 -2.05
N GLY A 77 20.53 5.20 -0.92
CA GLY A 77 20.32 6.25 0.07
C GLY A 77 19.14 5.99 1.02
N ALA A 78 18.60 4.78 1.06
CA ALA A 78 17.55 4.43 2.02
C ALA A 78 18.11 4.39 3.44
N ALA A 79 17.37 4.95 4.40
CA ALA A 79 17.67 4.78 5.81
C ALA A 79 17.20 3.40 6.30
N LEU A 80 18.07 2.69 7.04
CA LEU A 80 17.72 1.47 7.73
C LEU A 80 17.29 1.81 9.17
N ASP A 81 16.05 1.46 9.50
CA ASP A 81 15.54 1.45 10.88
C ASP A 81 15.02 0.04 11.21
N PRO A 82 14.79 -0.31 12.50
CA PRO A 82 14.33 -1.65 12.87
C PRO A 82 13.03 -2.07 12.18
N ALA A 83 12.13 -1.13 11.90
CA ALA A 83 10.87 -1.41 11.21
C ALA A 83 11.10 -1.75 9.73
N THR A 84 12.04 -1.08 9.06
CA THR A 84 12.43 -1.31 7.67
C THR A 84 13.21 -2.60 7.54
N LEU A 85 14.10 -2.90 8.48
CA LEU A 85 14.80 -4.18 8.55
C LEU A 85 13.82 -5.35 8.72
N GLY A 86 12.87 -5.24 9.67
CA GLY A 86 11.84 -6.26 9.86
C GLY A 86 11.04 -6.56 8.59
N ARG A 87 10.60 -5.50 7.87
CA ARG A 87 9.92 -5.66 6.57
C ARG A 87 10.81 -6.30 5.51
N THR A 88 12.08 -5.91 5.44
CA THR A 88 13.03 -6.47 4.46
C THR A 88 13.20 -7.97 4.70
N ILE A 89 13.31 -8.39 5.96
CA ILE A 89 13.38 -9.82 6.35
C ILE A 89 12.13 -10.57 5.90
N GLU A 90 10.93 -10.02 6.15
CA GLU A 90 9.66 -10.63 5.73
C GLU A 90 9.56 -10.76 4.22
N MET A 91 9.95 -9.73 3.47
CA MET A 91 9.95 -9.73 2.00
C MET A 91 10.92 -10.75 1.42
N VAL A 92 12.15 -10.83 1.94
CA VAL A 92 13.12 -11.85 1.54
C VAL A 92 12.53 -13.25 1.79
N ARG A 93 11.93 -13.51 2.95
CA ARG A 93 11.29 -14.81 3.22
C ARG A 93 10.14 -15.16 2.26
N ALA A 94 9.47 -14.15 1.72
CA ALA A 94 8.40 -14.30 0.73
C ALA A 94 8.92 -14.39 -0.72
N ASP A 95 10.24 -14.46 -0.90
CA ASP A 95 10.93 -14.42 -2.20
C ASP A 95 10.70 -13.15 -3.01
N GLU A 96 10.55 -12.01 -2.33
CA GLU A 96 10.38 -10.68 -2.93
C GLU A 96 11.72 -9.91 -2.93
N SER A 97 11.80 -8.83 -3.71
CA SER A 97 12.96 -7.94 -3.81
C SER A 97 12.74 -6.62 -3.05
N PRO A 98 13.11 -6.52 -1.76
CA PRO A 98 12.93 -5.32 -0.95
C PRO A 98 13.51 -4.05 -1.55
N SER A 99 14.69 -4.12 -2.18
CA SER A 99 15.34 -2.95 -2.78
C SER A 99 14.46 -2.32 -3.87
N GLU A 100 13.88 -3.11 -4.77
CA GLU A 100 12.98 -2.61 -5.83
C GLU A 100 11.69 -1.98 -5.29
N VAL A 101 11.18 -2.49 -4.17
CA VAL A 101 9.94 -2.00 -3.56
C VAL A 101 10.21 -0.77 -2.70
N LEU A 102 11.14 -0.87 -1.75
CA LEU A 102 11.34 0.14 -0.71
C LEU A 102 12.15 1.35 -1.22
N THR A 103 12.82 1.24 -2.37
CA THR A 103 13.44 2.41 -3.04
C THR A 103 12.55 3.02 -4.12
N SER A 104 11.40 2.41 -4.45
CA SER A 104 10.47 2.96 -5.45
C SER A 104 9.78 4.22 -4.93
N GLU A 105 10.29 5.38 -5.31
CA GLU A 105 9.68 6.66 -4.97
C GLU A 105 8.38 6.89 -5.76
N VAL A 106 7.31 7.31 -5.07
CA VAL A 106 6.05 7.73 -5.70
C VAL A 106 5.93 9.24 -5.71
N LEU A 107 6.08 9.87 -4.55
CA LEU A 107 5.91 11.31 -4.40
C LEU A 107 6.80 11.84 -3.27
N ARG A 108 7.45 12.98 -3.49
CA ARG A 108 7.97 13.82 -2.41
C ARG A 108 6.85 14.72 -1.93
N ALA A 109 6.18 14.31 -0.85
CA ALA A 109 5.14 15.09 -0.23
C ALA A 109 5.69 16.37 0.41
N GLY A 110 4.78 17.30 0.73
CA GLY A 110 5.11 18.50 1.50
C GLY A 110 5.90 18.18 2.77
N ARG A 111 6.86 19.04 3.13
CA ARG A 111 7.77 18.90 4.29
C ARG A 111 8.79 17.75 4.19
N GLY A 112 9.12 17.28 2.99
CA GLY A 112 10.21 16.32 2.76
C GLY A 112 9.87 14.87 3.11
N ARG A 113 8.60 14.56 3.38
CA ARG A 113 8.15 13.18 3.57
C ARG A 113 8.03 12.49 2.21
N THR A 114 8.57 11.29 2.09
CA THR A 114 8.51 10.52 0.85
C THR A 114 7.39 9.48 0.94
N VAL A 115 6.53 9.46 -0.07
CA VAL A 115 5.50 8.45 -0.28
C VAL A 115 6.10 7.36 -1.16
N ARG A 116 6.04 6.11 -0.68
CA ARG A 116 6.54 4.92 -1.37
C ARG A 116 5.71 3.70 -0.96
N PRO A 117 5.60 2.66 -1.83
CA PRO A 117 5.09 1.38 -1.42
C PRO A 117 6.00 0.77 -0.34
N LYS A 118 5.38 -0.01 0.54
CA LYS A 118 6.06 -0.65 1.68
C LYS A 118 5.99 -2.17 1.63
N THR A 119 5.26 -2.71 0.68
CA THR A 119 5.06 -4.14 0.42
C THR A 119 5.10 -4.39 -1.08
N ALA A 120 5.41 -5.60 -1.53
CA ALA A 120 5.41 -5.87 -2.97
C ALA A 120 4.01 -5.78 -3.59
N GLY A 121 2.93 -6.08 -2.85
CA GLY A 121 1.57 -5.87 -3.33
C GLY A 121 1.28 -4.39 -3.60
N GLN A 122 1.71 -3.49 -2.70
CA GLN A 122 1.64 -2.05 -2.93
C GLN A 122 2.49 -1.59 -4.12
N LYS A 123 3.67 -2.19 -4.36
CA LYS A 123 4.49 -1.88 -5.53
C LYS A 123 3.80 -2.30 -6.83
N ARG A 124 3.31 -3.54 -6.90
CA ARG A 124 2.52 -4.04 -8.04
C ARG A 124 1.31 -3.14 -8.31
N TYR A 125 0.65 -2.65 -7.27
CA TYR A 125 -0.46 -1.70 -7.40
C TYR A 125 -0.04 -0.36 -8.00
N VAL A 126 1.05 0.24 -7.49
CA VAL A 126 1.61 1.49 -8.02
C VAL A 126 2.03 1.34 -9.48
N ASP A 127 2.67 0.23 -9.84
CA ASP A 127 3.09 -0.04 -11.22
C ASP A 127 1.88 -0.23 -12.13
N ALA A 128 0.87 -0.98 -11.70
CA ALA A 128 -0.37 -1.15 -12.45
C ALA A 128 -1.04 0.21 -12.77
N ILE A 129 -1.06 1.15 -11.82
CA ILE A 129 -1.56 2.51 -12.05
C ILE A 129 -0.74 3.26 -13.12
N ARG A 130 0.59 3.09 -13.14
CA ARG A 130 1.49 3.71 -14.14
C ARG A 130 1.28 3.13 -15.53
N ASP A 131 1.02 1.84 -15.62
CA ASP A 131 1.03 1.11 -16.88
C ASP A 131 -0.37 0.98 -17.51
N ASN A 132 -1.44 1.27 -16.75
CA ASN A 132 -2.82 1.08 -17.20
C ASN A 132 -3.64 2.38 -17.20
N ILE A 133 -4.65 2.44 -18.06
CA ILE A 133 -5.65 3.51 -18.08
C ILE A 133 -6.60 3.36 -16.91
N VAL A 134 -7.04 2.13 -16.62
CA VAL A 134 -7.95 1.81 -15.51
C VAL A 134 -7.29 0.79 -14.59
N THR A 135 -7.22 1.09 -13.30
CA THR A 135 -6.72 0.13 -12.30
C THR A 135 -7.74 -0.05 -11.18
N PHE A 136 -8.07 -1.30 -10.88
CA PHE A 136 -8.87 -1.68 -9.72
C PHE A 136 -7.94 -2.10 -8.58
N GLY A 137 -7.91 -1.33 -7.50
CA GLY A 137 -7.20 -1.67 -6.27
C GLY A 137 -8.16 -2.26 -5.24
N LEU A 138 -8.20 -3.58 -5.13
CA LEU A 138 -9.15 -4.30 -4.28
C LEU A 138 -8.44 -4.87 -3.06
N GLY A 139 -8.95 -4.63 -1.86
CA GLY A 139 -8.36 -5.22 -0.65
C GLY A 139 -8.80 -4.57 0.65
N PRO A 140 -8.37 -5.11 1.80
CA PRO A 140 -8.83 -4.67 3.10
C PRO A 140 -8.45 -3.22 3.43
N ALA A 141 -9.11 -2.65 4.44
CA ALA A 141 -8.74 -1.35 4.97
C ALA A 141 -7.28 -1.33 5.47
N GLY A 142 -6.58 -0.23 5.26
CA GLY A 142 -5.18 -0.06 5.71
C GLY A 142 -4.10 -0.66 4.80
N THR A 143 -4.47 -1.25 3.66
CA THR A 143 -3.53 -1.69 2.61
C THR A 143 -2.91 -0.56 1.79
N GLY A 144 -3.37 0.68 2.01
CA GLY A 144 -2.86 1.87 1.32
C GLY A 144 -3.47 2.14 -0.06
N LYS A 145 -4.47 1.37 -0.51
CA LYS A 145 -5.09 1.50 -1.85
C LYS A 145 -5.48 2.93 -2.24
N SER A 146 -6.28 3.61 -1.41
CA SER A 146 -6.76 4.97 -1.71
C SER A 146 -5.64 6.00 -1.52
N TRP A 147 -4.81 5.84 -0.49
CA TRP A 147 -3.71 6.75 -0.16
C TRP A 147 -2.61 6.76 -1.24
N LEU A 148 -2.19 5.59 -1.73
CA LEU A 148 -1.23 5.46 -2.83
C LEU A 148 -1.82 5.95 -4.16
N ALA A 149 -3.11 5.74 -4.41
CA ALA A 149 -3.78 6.29 -5.60
C ALA A 149 -3.75 7.82 -5.62
N VAL A 150 -4.06 8.47 -4.49
CA VAL A 150 -3.99 9.94 -4.36
C VAL A 150 -2.55 10.44 -4.55
N ALA A 151 -1.55 9.73 -4.01
CA ALA A 151 -0.14 10.07 -4.24
C ALA A 151 0.23 10.01 -5.72
N MET A 152 -0.20 8.97 -6.44
CA MET A 152 -0.01 8.82 -7.89
C MET A 152 -0.71 9.93 -8.67
N ALA A 153 -1.93 10.31 -8.28
CA ALA A 153 -2.67 11.40 -8.91
C ALA A 153 -1.95 12.75 -8.77
N VAL A 154 -1.46 13.04 -7.57
CA VAL A 154 -0.70 14.27 -7.29
C VAL A 154 0.61 14.29 -8.07
N GLN A 155 1.32 13.16 -8.15
CA GLN A 155 2.53 13.05 -8.95
C GLN A 155 2.24 13.32 -10.43
N ALA A 156 1.19 12.74 -11.00
CA ALA A 156 0.81 12.94 -12.40
C ALA A 156 0.44 14.41 -12.69
N LEU A 157 -0.27 15.07 -11.76
CA LEU A 157 -0.60 16.49 -11.86
C LEU A 157 0.65 17.37 -11.81
N GLN A 158 1.60 17.08 -10.92
CA GLN A 158 2.87 17.82 -10.81
C GLN A 158 3.77 17.62 -12.03
N ALA A 159 3.78 16.40 -12.59
CA ALA A 159 4.47 16.07 -13.84
C ALA A 159 3.81 16.67 -15.08
N LYS A 160 2.59 17.22 -14.95
CA LYS A 160 1.74 17.70 -16.06
C LYS A 160 1.33 16.61 -17.04
N ASP A 161 1.27 15.36 -16.58
CA ASP A 161 0.71 14.24 -17.35
C ASP A 161 -0.82 14.34 -17.43
N VAL A 162 -1.43 15.00 -16.44
CA VAL A 162 -2.85 15.34 -16.39
C VAL A 162 -3.03 16.80 -15.97
N ASP A 163 -4.15 17.40 -16.33
CA ASP A 163 -4.49 18.77 -15.98
C ASP A 163 -5.28 18.86 -14.67
N ARG A 164 -6.00 17.79 -14.31
CA ARG A 164 -6.90 17.78 -13.16
C ARG A 164 -6.93 16.44 -12.43
N ILE A 165 -7.24 16.49 -11.13
CA ILE A 165 -7.55 15.33 -10.30
C ILE A 165 -9.02 15.38 -9.90
N LEU A 166 -9.74 14.27 -10.04
CA LEU A 166 -11.10 14.12 -9.54
C LEU A 166 -11.14 13.01 -8.50
N LEU A 167 -11.45 13.37 -7.25
CA LEU A 167 -11.63 12.42 -6.16
C LEU A 167 -13.14 12.26 -5.91
N THR A 168 -13.64 11.03 -6.02
CA THR A 168 -15.06 10.77 -5.88
C THR A 168 -15.35 9.53 -5.06
N ARG A 169 -16.50 9.54 -4.39
CA ARG A 169 -17.00 8.46 -3.54
C ARG A 169 -18.51 8.32 -3.76
N PRO A 170 -19.08 7.12 -3.77
CA PRO A 170 -20.53 6.97 -3.76
C PRO A 170 -21.10 7.50 -2.44
N ALA A 171 -22.23 8.19 -2.50
CA ALA A 171 -22.97 8.54 -1.29
C ALA A 171 -23.69 7.27 -0.80
N VAL A 172 -23.37 6.85 0.42
CA VAL A 172 -23.97 5.68 1.06
C VAL A 172 -24.57 6.14 2.37
N GLU A 173 -25.84 5.84 2.60
CA GLU A 173 -26.48 6.04 3.90
C GLU A 173 -25.98 4.97 4.88
N ALA A 174 -24.74 5.11 5.36
CA ALA A 174 -24.18 4.23 6.37
C ALA A 174 -24.78 4.60 7.74
N GLY A 175 -25.89 3.94 8.10
CA GLY A 175 -26.46 3.93 9.46
C GLY A 175 -27.24 5.19 9.88
N GLU A 176 -26.91 6.37 9.38
CA GLU A 176 -27.69 7.60 9.55
C GLU A 176 -28.32 8.00 8.20
N ARG A 177 -29.64 8.20 8.15
CA ARG A 177 -30.30 8.66 6.91
C ARG A 177 -29.72 10.03 6.56
N LEU A 178 -29.31 10.24 5.31
CA LEU A 178 -28.74 11.51 4.83
C LEU A 178 -29.66 12.72 5.13
N GLY A 179 -30.95 12.44 5.34
CA GLY A 179 -31.98 13.40 5.73
C GLY A 179 -31.83 14.09 7.10
N PHE A 180 -30.97 13.62 8.02
CA PHE A 180 -30.89 14.18 9.38
C PHE A 180 -29.79 15.23 9.60
N LEU A 181 -28.83 15.38 8.68
CA LEU A 181 -27.80 16.41 8.80
C LEU A 181 -28.37 17.79 8.36
N PRO A 182 -28.28 18.86 9.15
CA PRO A 182 -28.73 20.19 8.72
C PRO A 182 -27.80 20.76 7.63
N GLY A 183 -28.36 21.46 6.65
CA GLY A 183 -27.60 22.11 5.57
C GLY A 183 -28.04 21.73 4.16
N ASP A 184 -27.34 22.28 3.16
CA ASP A 184 -27.53 21.93 1.75
C ASP A 184 -27.04 20.50 1.46
N LEU A 185 -27.28 20.00 0.24
CA LEU A 185 -26.89 18.65 -0.15
C LEU A 185 -25.38 18.41 0.05
N MET A 186 -24.53 19.41 -0.21
CA MET A 186 -23.09 19.26 -0.07
C MET A 186 -22.65 19.18 1.39
N ALA A 187 -23.21 20.01 2.27
CA ALA A 187 -22.96 19.93 3.71
C ALA A 187 -23.29 18.56 4.30
N LYS A 188 -24.27 17.85 3.72
CA LYS A 188 -24.65 16.49 4.11
C LYS A 188 -23.69 15.41 3.62
N VAL A 189 -23.07 15.57 2.45
CA VAL A 189 -22.15 14.56 1.89
C VAL A 189 -20.69 14.82 2.30
N ASP A 190 -20.36 16.04 2.71
CA ASP A 190 -18.99 16.44 3.10
C ASP A 190 -18.31 15.50 4.12
N PRO A 191 -19.00 15.02 5.19
CA PRO A 191 -18.38 14.10 6.14
C PRO A 191 -17.84 12.81 5.50
N TYR A 192 -18.51 12.29 4.46
CA TYR A 192 -18.11 11.07 3.75
C TYR A 192 -16.92 11.29 2.81
N LEU A 193 -16.72 12.53 2.35
CA LEU A 193 -15.63 12.93 1.48
C LEU A 193 -14.37 13.35 2.26
N ARG A 194 -14.49 13.60 3.57
CA ARG A 194 -13.38 14.02 4.45
C ARG A 194 -12.11 13.18 4.33
N PRO A 195 -12.16 11.83 4.27
CA PRO A 195 -10.95 11.02 4.09
C PRO A 195 -10.18 11.33 2.79
N LEU A 196 -10.86 11.76 1.72
CA LEU A 196 -10.22 12.16 0.46
C LEU A 196 -9.50 13.50 0.60
N TYR A 197 -10.09 14.45 1.34
CA TYR A 197 -9.43 15.71 1.68
C TYR A 197 -8.19 15.48 2.54
N ASP A 198 -8.29 14.63 3.56
CA ASP A 198 -7.17 14.30 4.45
C ASP A 198 -6.03 13.63 3.67
N ALA A 199 -6.34 12.70 2.77
CA ALA A 199 -5.34 12.07 1.90
C ALA A 199 -4.65 13.11 0.99
N LEU A 200 -5.39 14.06 0.43
CA LEU A 200 -4.80 15.16 -0.36
C LEU A 200 -3.91 16.07 0.50
N HIS A 201 -4.34 16.39 1.72
CA HIS A 201 -3.57 17.19 2.67
C HIS A 201 -2.23 16.53 3.02
N ASP A 202 -2.21 15.20 3.15
CA ASP A 202 -0.98 14.45 3.39
C ASP A 202 0.03 14.59 2.24
N MET A 203 -0.44 14.71 0.99
CA MET A 203 0.43 14.78 -0.19
C MET A 203 1.02 16.17 -0.40
N VAL A 204 0.20 17.22 -0.31
CA VAL A 204 0.60 18.59 -0.71
C VAL A 204 0.57 19.60 0.43
N GLY A 205 0.20 19.17 1.63
CA GLY A 205 -0.03 20.03 2.79
C GLY A 205 -1.38 20.76 2.73
N PRO A 206 -1.85 21.33 3.86
CA PRO A 206 -3.13 22.07 3.92
C PRO A 206 -3.19 23.28 2.97
N GLU A 207 -2.13 24.08 2.91
CA GLU A 207 -2.11 25.25 2.01
C GLU A 207 -1.99 24.86 0.53
N GLY A 208 -1.30 23.75 0.24
CA GLY A 208 -1.18 23.24 -1.14
C GLY A 208 -2.52 22.70 -1.64
N SER A 209 -3.18 21.90 -0.82
CA SER A 209 -4.49 21.31 -1.13
C SER A 209 -5.56 22.37 -1.33
N GLN A 210 -5.66 23.36 -0.43
CA GLN A 210 -6.59 24.48 -0.59
C GLN A 210 -6.37 25.22 -1.92
N ARG A 211 -5.12 25.53 -2.29
CA ARG A 211 -4.81 26.18 -3.58
C ARG A 211 -5.21 25.34 -4.78
N LEU A 212 -5.05 24.01 -4.72
CA LEU A 212 -5.44 23.12 -5.82
C LEU A 212 -6.96 23.04 -5.99
N LEU A 213 -7.70 23.03 -4.87
CA LEU A 213 -9.16 23.05 -4.85
C LEU A 213 -9.71 24.38 -5.39
N GLU A 214 -9.21 25.53 -4.89
CA GLU A 214 -9.66 26.87 -5.31
C GLU A 214 -9.45 27.14 -6.80
N ARG A 215 -8.37 26.58 -7.38
CA ARG A 215 -8.06 26.72 -8.82
C ARG A 215 -8.77 25.68 -9.69
N GLY A 216 -9.53 24.75 -9.10
CA GLY A 216 -10.20 23.66 -9.81
C GLY A 216 -9.26 22.62 -10.42
N ALA A 217 -8.00 22.58 -9.99
CA ALA A 217 -7.04 21.55 -10.39
C ALA A 217 -7.31 20.22 -9.67
N VAL A 218 -7.89 20.28 -8.46
CA VAL A 218 -8.44 19.13 -7.76
C VAL A 218 -9.92 19.38 -7.51
N GLU A 219 -10.76 18.39 -7.77
CA GLU A 219 -12.19 18.39 -7.46
C GLU A 219 -12.51 17.20 -6.56
N VAL A 220 -13.17 17.44 -5.43
CA VAL A 220 -13.68 16.38 -4.55
C VAL A 220 -15.20 16.44 -4.58
N ALA A 221 -15.84 15.39 -5.10
CA ALA A 221 -17.29 15.43 -5.34
C ALA A 221 -17.95 14.04 -5.25
N PRO A 222 -19.25 13.96 -4.89
CA PRO A 222 -19.99 12.69 -4.90
C PRO A 222 -20.07 12.08 -6.31
N LEU A 223 -20.15 10.75 -6.41
CA LEU A 223 -20.20 10.03 -7.70
C LEU A 223 -21.30 10.51 -8.65
N ALA A 224 -22.44 10.97 -8.11
CA ALA A 224 -23.56 11.48 -8.89
C ALA A 224 -23.18 12.67 -9.79
N PHE A 225 -22.17 13.46 -9.41
CA PHE A 225 -21.68 14.62 -10.15
C PHE A 225 -20.89 14.24 -11.41
N MET A 226 -20.54 12.95 -11.56
CA MET A 226 -19.86 12.45 -12.76
C MET A 226 -20.81 12.26 -13.95
N ARG A 227 -22.13 12.26 -13.71
CA ARG A 227 -23.14 12.00 -14.74
C ARG A 227 -23.07 13.07 -15.84
N GLY A 228 -23.02 12.61 -17.09
CA GLY A 228 -23.02 13.50 -18.27
C GLY A 228 -21.68 14.19 -18.54
N ARG A 229 -20.62 13.89 -17.78
CA ARG A 229 -19.28 14.44 -18.01
C ARG A 229 -18.45 13.55 -18.93
N THR A 230 -17.51 14.15 -19.66
CA THR A 230 -16.40 13.44 -20.27
C THR A 230 -15.13 14.00 -19.63
N LEU A 231 -14.36 13.13 -18.99
CA LEU A 231 -13.22 13.51 -18.16
C LEU A 231 -11.95 13.26 -18.97
N ASN A 232 -11.51 14.27 -19.74
CA ASN A 232 -10.24 14.25 -20.49
C ASN A 232 -9.10 14.83 -19.65
N ALA A 233 -7.86 14.41 -19.94
CA ALA A 233 -6.64 14.88 -19.28
C ALA A 233 -6.75 14.91 -17.75
N SER A 234 -7.34 13.87 -17.16
CA SER A 234 -7.72 13.87 -15.74
C SER A 234 -7.32 12.56 -15.05
N PHE A 235 -6.85 12.67 -13.82
CA PHE A 235 -6.64 11.51 -12.94
C PHE A 235 -7.85 11.35 -12.02
N ILE A 236 -8.58 10.26 -12.15
CA ILE A 236 -9.88 10.08 -11.52
C ILE A 236 -9.79 8.95 -10.51
N ILE A 237 -10.20 9.19 -9.26
CA ILE A 237 -10.21 8.17 -8.21
C ILE A 237 -11.65 7.97 -7.75
N LEU A 238 -12.19 6.76 -7.92
CA LEU A 238 -13.43 6.33 -7.30
C LEU A 238 -13.10 5.49 -6.09
N ASP A 239 -13.26 6.07 -4.90
CA ASP A 239 -13.04 5.39 -3.64
C ASP A 239 -14.30 4.69 -3.14
N GLU A 240 -14.10 3.62 -2.38
CA GLU A 240 -15.16 2.84 -1.72
C GLU A 240 -16.18 2.30 -2.73
N ALA A 241 -15.65 1.84 -3.86
CA ALA A 241 -16.39 1.38 -5.02
C ALA A 241 -17.27 0.16 -4.74
N GLN A 242 -17.02 -0.60 -3.66
CA GLN A 242 -17.90 -1.67 -3.23
C GLN A 242 -19.32 -1.17 -2.92
N ASN A 243 -19.46 0.12 -2.66
CA ASN A 243 -20.74 0.76 -2.38
C ASN A 243 -21.44 1.35 -3.62
N THR A 244 -20.96 1.03 -4.82
CA THR A 244 -21.64 1.36 -6.07
C THR A 244 -22.61 0.26 -6.50
N THR A 245 -23.56 0.58 -7.38
CA THR A 245 -24.30 -0.43 -8.17
C THR A 245 -23.58 -0.71 -9.50
N PRO A 246 -23.89 -1.82 -10.20
CA PRO A 246 -23.34 -2.08 -11.53
C PRO A 246 -23.63 -0.95 -12.55
N GLU A 247 -24.79 -0.31 -12.48
CA GLU A 247 -25.16 0.82 -13.33
C GLU A 247 -24.31 2.05 -13.03
N GLN A 248 -24.03 2.32 -11.74
CA GLN A 248 -23.15 3.41 -11.34
C GLN A 248 -21.70 3.14 -11.75
N MET A 249 -21.21 1.91 -11.62
CA MET A 249 -19.89 1.50 -12.10
C MET A 249 -19.77 1.68 -13.61
N LYS A 250 -20.75 1.19 -14.39
CA LYS A 250 -20.78 1.39 -15.84
C LYS A 250 -20.86 2.88 -16.21
N MET A 251 -21.67 3.65 -15.48
CA MET A 251 -21.77 5.10 -15.68
C MET A 251 -20.39 5.75 -15.49
N PHE A 252 -19.70 5.44 -14.39
CA PHE A 252 -18.36 5.95 -14.07
C PHE A 252 -17.33 5.60 -15.15
N LEU A 253 -17.19 4.31 -15.48
CA LEU A 253 -16.17 3.83 -16.43
C LEU A 253 -16.35 4.47 -17.82
N THR A 254 -17.60 4.74 -18.24
CA THR A 254 -17.86 5.40 -19.53
C THR A 254 -17.63 6.93 -19.53
N ARG A 255 -17.24 7.54 -18.40
CA ARG A 255 -16.87 8.96 -18.36
C ARG A 255 -15.38 9.20 -18.64
N ILE A 256 -14.56 8.15 -18.62
CA ILE A 256 -13.11 8.24 -18.79
C ILE A 256 -12.81 8.64 -20.23
N GLY A 257 -12.21 9.82 -20.41
CA GLY A 257 -11.86 10.40 -21.70
C GLY A 257 -10.39 10.21 -22.08
N PHE A 258 -9.96 10.87 -23.14
CA PHE A 258 -8.59 10.80 -23.65
C PHE A 258 -7.60 11.49 -22.70
N GLY A 259 -6.39 10.93 -22.61
CA GLY A 259 -5.32 11.45 -21.74
C GLY A 259 -5.62 11.30 -20.25
N SER A 260 -6.64 10.51 -19.89
CA SER A 260 -7.05 10.30 -18.50
C SER A 260 -6.61 8.96 -17.98
N ARG A 261 -6.50 8.88 -16.65
CA ARG A 261 -6.28 7.64 -15.90
C ARG A 261 -7.35 7.54 -14.82
N ALA A 262 -7.77 6.33 -14.51
CA ALA A 262 -8.77 6.07 -13.48
C ALA A 262 -8.30 4.98 -12.53
N VAL A 263 -8.50 5.21 -11.24
CA VAL A 263 -8.25 4.22 -10.19
C VAL A 263 -9.55 4.00 -9.43
N VAL A 264 -9.95 2.74 -9.31
CA VAL A 264 -11.15 2.33 -8.58
C VAL A 264 -10.70 1.54 -7.37
N THR A 265 -10.93 2.06 -6.16
CA THR A 265 -10.54 1.41 -4.91
C THR A 265 -11.76 0.86 -4.19
N GLY A 266 -11.62 -0.33 -3.60
CA GLY A 266 -12.71 -0.91 -2.82
C GLY A 266 -12.31 -2.13 -2.02
N ASP A 267 -13.24 -2.61 -1.21
CA ASP A 267 -13.11 -3.85 -0.44
C ASP A 267 -14.37 -4.70 -0.65
N THR A 268 -14.23 -5.82 -1.37
CA THR A 268 -15.35 -6.71 -1.67
C THR A 268 -15.93 -7.41 -0.43
N THR A 269 -15.23 -7.37 0.70
CA THR A 269 -15.70 -7.94 1.97
C THR A 269 -16.54 -6.97 2.81
N GLN A 270 -16.49 -5.67 2.51
CA GLN A 270 -17.18 -4.60 3.27
C GLN A 270 -18.30 -3.95 2.44
N VAL A 271 -19.26 -4.75 1.98
CA VAL A 271 -20.37 -4.25 1.14
C VAL A 271 -21.47 -3.66 2.03
N ASP A 272 -21.63 -2.35 1.99
CA ASP A 272 -22.67 -1.63 2.75
C ASP A 272 -23.92 -1.29 1.91
N VAL A 273 -24.06 -1.85 0.70
CA VAL A 273 -25.17 -1.56 -0.22
C VAL A 273 -26.45 -2.29 0.25
N PRO A 274 -27.49 -1.58 0.73
CA PRO A 274 -28.71 -2.23 1.18
C PRO A 274 -29.54 -2.71 -0.03
N GLY A 275 -29.85 -4.01 -0.08
CA GLY A 275 -30.84 -4.56 -1.02
C GLY A 275 -30.43 -4.60 -2.50
N THR A 276 -29.15 -4.43 -2.84
CA THR A 276 -28.65 -4.54 -4.23
C THR A 276 -27.23 -5.09 -4.27
N ARG A 277 -26.86 -5.69 -5.40
CA ARG A 277 -25.48 -6.17 -5.65
C ARG A 277 -24.51 -5.00 -5.78
N SER A 278 -23.33 -5.15 -5.19
CA SER A 278 -22.20 -4.25 -5.41
C SER A 278 -21.81 -4.19 -6.89
N GLY A 279 -21.37 -3.02 -7.35
CA GLY A 279 -20.81 -2.79 -8.68
C GLY A 279 -19.46 -3.49 -8.91
N LEU A 280 -18.78 -3.93 -7.84
CA LEU A 280 -17.60 -4.78 -7.95
C LEU A 280 -17.93 -6.26 -8.18
N ALA A 281 -19.16 -6.70 -7.85
CA ALA A 281 -19.53 -8.10 -7.89
C ALA A 281 -19.61 -8.63 -9.34
N GLY A 282 -18.70 -9.53 -9.70
CA GLY A 282 -18.60 -10.12 -11.05
C GLY A 282 -17.95 -9.21 -12.10
N LEU A 283 -17.37 -8.08 -11.66
CA LEU A 283 -16.76 -7.10 -12.55
C LEU A 283 -15.51 -7.65 -13.24
N GLU A 284 -14.68 -8.40 -12.51
CA GLU A 284 -13.46 -9.03 -13.06
C GLU A 284 -13.75 -9.95 -14.23
N GLY A 285 -14.74 -10.85 -14.09
CA GLY A 285 -15.14 -11.72 -15.20
C GLY A 285 -15.66 -10.92 -16.41
N THR A 286 -16.39 -9.83 -16.14
CA THR A 286 -16.98 -8.98 -17.19
C THR A 286 -15.93 -8.15 -17.94
N LEU A 287 -14.90 -7.67 -17.25
CA LEU A 287 -13.88 -6.77 -17.81
C LEU A 287 -12.54 -7.47 -18.09
N SER A 288 -12.49 -8.80 -17.95
CA SER A 288 -11.31 -9.58 -18.28
C SER A 288 -10.93 -9.44 -19.76
N GLY A 289 -9.63 -9.35 -20.04
CA GLY A 289 -9.09 -9.28 -21.41
C GLY A 289 -9.14 -7.90 -22.09
N ILE A 290 -9.50 -6.84 -21.36
CA ILE A 290 -9.44 -5.46 -21.88
C ILE A 290 -8.03 -4.90 -21.68
N ASP A 291 -7.35 -4.55 -22.77
CA ASP A 291 -6.04 -3.92 -22.73
C ASP A 291 -6.08 -2.56 -22.01
N GLY A 292 -5.07 -2.30 -21.18
CA GLY A 292 -4.98 -1.07 -20.39
C GLY A 292 -5.91 -1.04 -19.17
N LEU A 293 -6.47 -2.18 -18.78
CA LEU A 293 -7.23 -2.39 -17.55
C LEU A 293 -6.58 -3.46 -16.67
N SER A 294 -6.37 -3.16 -15.39
CA SER A 294 -5.74 -4.10 -14.46
C SER A 294 -6.52 -4.23 -13.15
N PHE A 295 -6.52 -5.45 -12.58
CA PHE A 295 -7.03 -5.73 -11.24
C PHE A 295 -5.87 -6.12 -10.34
N VAL A 296 -5.67 -5.37 -9.25
CA VAL A 296 -4.66 -5.64 -8.24
C VAL A 296 -5.33 -5.93 -6.91
N HIS A 297 -5.09 -7.13 -6.41
CA HIS A 297 -5.57 -7.61 -5.13
C HIS A 297 -4.51 -7.39 -4.06
N LEU A 298 -4.84 -6.55 -3.09
CA LEU A 298 -4.10 -6.35 -1.87
C LEU A 298 -4.71 -7.20 -0.76
N ASP A 299 -3.87 -7.73 0.13
CA ASP A 299 -4.32 -8.59 1.22
C ASP A 299 -3.82 -8.11 2.58
N ARG A 300 -3.97 -8.95 3.61
CA ARG A 300 -3.56 -8.62 4.98
C ARG A 300 -2.06 -8.33 5.11
N ARG A 301 -1.21 -8.93 4.26
CA ARG A 301 0.24 -8.70 4.21
C ARG A 301 0.57 -7.30 3.71
N ASP A 302 -0.33 -6.67 2.96
CA ASP A 302 -0.19 -5.30 2.47
C ASP A 302 -0.63 -4.23 3.48
N VAL A 303 -1.17 -4.64 4.64
CA VAL A 303 -1.63 -3.72 5.68
C VAL A 303 -0.46 -3.16 6.45
N VAL A 304 -0.19 -1.86 6.27
CA VAL A 304 0.90 -1.18 6.99
C VAL A 304 0.33 -0.18 7.98
N ARG A 305 0.26 -0.61 9.23
CA ARG A 305 -0.23 0.18 10.36
C ARG A 305 0.84 0.30 11.44
N HIS A 306 0.62 1.21 12.38
CA HIS A 306 1.46 1.30 13.57
C HIS A 306 1.33 0.01 14.40
N ARG A 307 2.43 -0.48 14.99
CA ARG A 307 2.49 -1.76 15.74
C ARG A 307 1.35 -1.90 16.75
N ILE A 308 1.14 -0.88 17.58
CA ILE A 308 0.05 -0.87 18.59
C ILE A 308 -1.34 -1.06 17.94
N VAL A 309 -1.58 -0.48 16.76
CA VAL A 309 -2.87 -0.64 16.08
C VAL A 309 -3.04 -2.08 15.60
N SER A 310 -1.98 -2.70 15.07
CA SER A 310 -2.00 -4.12 14.73
C SER A 310 -2.24 -4.99 15.96
N ASP A 311 -1.54 -4.74 17.07
CA ASP A 311 -1.69 -5.49 18.32
C ASP A 311 -3.13 -5.41 18.87
N ILE A 312 -3.77 -4.23 18.73
CA ILE A 312 -5.18 -4.02 19.10
C ILE A 312 -6.09 -4.85 18.19
N VAL A 313 -5.93 -4.76 16.87
CA VAL A 313 -6.76 -5.52 15.91
C VAL A 313 -6.63 -7.02 16.17
N ASP A 314 -5.41 -7.54 16.34
CA ASP A 314 -5.16 -8.95 16.65
C ASP A 314 -5.80 -9.38 17.97
N ALA A 315 -5.89 -8.49 18.96
CA ALA A 315 -6.58 -8.77 20.22
C ALA A 315 -8.09 -8.90 20.03
N TYR A 316 -8.71 -8.06 19.20
CA TYR A 316 -10.13 -8.17 18.84
C TYR A 316 -10.42 -9.44 18.03
N ASP A 317 -9.61 -9.72 17.00
CA ASP A 317 -9.77 -10.90 16.15
C ASP A 317 -9.70 -12.21 16.98
N ARG A 318 -8.77 -12.28 17.95
CA ARG A 318 -8.68 -13.41 18.89
C ARG A 318 -9.91 -13.53 19.79
N ALA A 319 -10.47 -12.42 20.25
CA ALA A 319 -11.65 -12.42 21.10
C ALA A 319 -12.92 -12.85 20.34
N GLU A 320 -13.05 -12.46 19.07
CA GLU A 320 -14.16 -12.89 18.20
C GLU A 320 -14.05 -14.37 17.78
N ALA A 321 -12.82 -14.86 17.56
CA ALA A 321 -12.57 -16.26 17.24
C ALA A 321 -12.70 -17.20 18.46
N ALA A 322 -12.67 -16.68 19.68
CA ALA A 322 -12.82 -17.48 20.89
C ALA A 322 -14.24 -18.05 21.00
N PRO A 323 -14.42 -19.37 21.22
CA PRO A 323 -15.73 -19.96 21.37
C PRO A 323 -16.44 -19.33 22.58
N ARG A 324 -17.65 -18.79 22.36
CA ARG A 324 -18.47 -18.23 23.44
C ARG A 324 -18.75 -19.36 24.44
N PRO A 325 -18.49 -19.17 25.75
CA PRO A 325 -18.76 -20.21 26.73
C PRO A 325 -20.24 -20.55 26.69
N GLU A 326 -20.54 -21.84 26.50
CA GLU A 326 -21.90 -22.35 26.59
C GLU A 326 -22.49 -21.93 27.94
N ARG A 327 -23.54 -21.11 27.89
CA ARG A 327 -24.35 -20.82 29.07
C ARG A 327 -24.94 -22.14 29.54
N ARG A 328 -24.31 -22.76 30.54
CA ARG A 328 -24.92 -23.84 31.34
C ARG A 328 -26.24 -23.30 31.89
N ARG A 329 -27.34 -23.87 31.40
CA ARG A 329 -28.68 -23.72 31.99
C ARG A 329 -28.78 -24.56 33.26
#